data_AF-A0A1W1XM37-F1
#
_entry.id   AF-A0A1W1XM37-F1
#
_cell.length_a   1.000
_cell.length_b   1.000
_cell.length_c   1.000
_cell.angle_alpha   90.00
_cell.angle_beta   90.00
_cell.angle_gamma   90.00
#
_symmetry.space_group_name_H-M   'P 1'
#
loop_
_entity.id
_entity.type
_entity.pdbx_description
1 polymer ?
#
loop_
_entity_poly.entity_id
_entity_poly.type
_entity_poly.pdbx_seq_one_letter_code
_entity_poly.pdbx_strand_id
1 'polypeptide(L)'
;MGLLDYPKKLYYDYGSRLAIFLVNRRLRKKGLDPGAWLVLARLYEVRQDWPRALQTLDRALKIYPGNAALEAHRTRIRNLAQESAQTPD
;
A
#
# COMPACT_ATOMS: atom_id res chain seq x y z
N MET A 1 17.93 20.41 -15.81
CA MET A 1 16.50 20.35 -15.45
C MET A 1 16.34 19.43 -14.25
N GLY A 2 15.85 19.89 -13.09
CA GLY A 2 15.67 18.97 -11.94
C GLY A 2 15.17 19.57 -10.62
N LEU A 3 14.95 20.88 -10.53
CA LEU A 3 14.47 21.53 -9.30
C LEU A 3 12.96 21.32 -9.02
N LEU A 4 12.20 20.78 -9.96
CA LEU A 4 10.73 20.64 -9.88
C LEU A 4 10.25 19.24 -9.44
N ASP A 5 11.12 18.24 -9.36
CA ASP A 5 10.75 16.87 -8.97
C ASP A 5 10.86 16.62 -7.45
N TYR A 6 11.79 17.32 -6.81
CA TYR A 6 12.05 17.26 -5.37
C TYR A 6 10.82 17.61 -4.50
N PRO A 7 10.00 18.64 -4.80
CA PRO A 7 8.82 18.92 -3.99
C PRO A 7 7.76 17.83 -4.15
N LYS A 8 7.56 17.27 -5.36
CA LYS A 8 6.57 16.21 -5.57
C LYS A 8 6.90 14.99 -4.73
N LYS A 9 8.13 14.49 -4.79
CA LYS A 9 8.56 13.31 -4.01
C LYS A 9 8.37 13.54 -2.51
N LEU A 10 8.70 14.74 -2.02
CA LEU A 10 8.51 15.12 -0.62
C LEU A 10 7.01 15.20 -0.24
N TYR A 11 6.18 15.83 -1.07
CA TYR A 11 4.73 15.91 -0.86
C TYR A 11 4.07 14.52 -0.93
N TYR A 12 4.54 13.64 -1.81
CA TYR A 12 4.11 12.25 -1.87
C TYR A 12 4.54 11.50 -0.61
N ASP A 13 5.74 11.73 -0.08
CA ASP A 13 6.22 11.08 1.15
C ASP A 13 5.44 11.54 2.39
N TYR A 14 5.25 12.85 2.56
CA TYR A 14 4.46 13.41 3.66
C TYR A 14 2.97 13.11 3.50
N GLY A 15 2.43 13.24 2.29
CA GLY A 15 1.04 12.93 1.97
C GLY A 15 0.74 11.45 2.16
N SER A 16 1.66 10.56 1.79
CA SER A 16 1.49 9.12 2.00
C SER A 16 1.60 8.74 3.48
N ARG A 17 2.51 9.36 4.25
CA ARG A 17 2.55 9.19 5.72
C ARG A 17 1.25 9.67 6.38
N LEU A 18 0.73 10.82 5.97
CA LEU A 18 -0.51 11.37 6.49
C LEU A 18 -1.70 10.47 6.12
N ALA A 19 -1.75 9.98 4.88
CA ALA A 19 -2.78 9.05 4.43
C ALA A 19 -2.71 7.71 5.19
N ILE A 20 -1.52 7.14 5.41
CA ILE A 20 -1.36 5.96 6.28
C ILE A 20 -1.90 6.23 7.68
N PHE A 21 -1.57 7.39 8.25
CA PHE A 21 -2.02 7.78 9.59
C PHE A 21 -3.54 7.94 9.66
N LEU A 22 -4.15 8.62 8.69
CA LEU A 22 -5.60 8.82 8.61
C LEU A 22 -6.34 7.50 8.39
N VAL A 23 -5.80 6.61 7.55
CA VAL A 23 -6.37 5.27 7.32
C VAL A 23 -6.27 4.43 8.59
N ASN A 24 -5.13 4.41 9.30
CA ASN A 24 -4.99 3.73 10.59
C ASN A 24 -5.95 4.29 11.65
N ARG A 25 -6.12 5.61 11.72
CA ARG A 25 -7.08 6.24 12.63
C ARG A 25 -8.52 5.86 12.29
N ARG A 26 -8.86 5.75 11.00
CA ARG A 26 -10.19 5.33 10.52
C ARG A 26 -10.44 3.85 10.83
N LEU A 27 -9.45 2.98 10.59
CA LEU A 27 -9.48 1.56 10.95
C LEU A 27 -9.77 1.34 12.44
N ARG A 28 -9.23 2.20 13.32
CA ARG A 28 -9.49 2.15 14.77
C ARG A 28 -10.87 2.66 15.17
N LYS A 29 -11.50 3.57 14.41
CA LYS A 29 -12.75 4.25 14.79
C LYS A 29 -14.03 3.66 14.20
N LYS A 30 -13.99 3.11 12.98
CA LYS A 30 -15.22 2.69 12.27
C LYS A 30 -15.40 1.19 12.09
N GLY A 31 -14.47 0.38 12.61
CA GLY A 31 -14.43 -1.02 12.26
C GLY A 31 -13.94 -1.14 10.83
N LEU A 32 -12.74 -1.70 10.68
CA LEU A 32 -12.61 -2.90 9.85
C LEU A 32 -13.45 -2.84 8.55
N ASP A 33 -13.09 -1.89 7.68
CA ASP A 33 -13.55 -1.81 6.31
C ASP A 33 -12.45 -2.38 5.39
N PRO A 34 -12.76 -3.37 4.52
CA PRO A 34 -11.76 -3.94 3.61
C PRO A 34 -11.18 -2.90 2.63
N GLY A 35 -11.97 -1.88 2.28
CA GLY A 35 -11.52 -0.79 1.41
C GLY A 35 -10.39 0.04 2.01
N ALA A 36 -10.37 0.23 3.34
CA ALA A 36 -9.30 0.96 4.00
C ALA A 36 -7.95 0.22 3.88
N TRP A 37 -7.96 -1.11 4.02
CA TRP A 37 -6.79 -1.95 3.84
C TRP A 37 -6.25 -1.93 2.41
N LEU A 38 -7.14 -1.91 1.42
CA LEU A 38 -6.78 -1.78 0.01
C LEU A 38 -6.08 -0.44 -0.28
N VAL A 39 -6.61 0.66 0.24
CA VAL A 39 -5.99 1.99 0.08
C VAL A 39 -4.60 2.02 0.72
N LEU A 40 -4.44 1.38 1.88
CA LEU A 40 -3.17 1.30 2.59
C LEU A 40 -2.13 0.48 1.80
N ALA A 41 -2.54 -0.67 1.25
CA ALA A 41 -1.69 -1.49 0.38
C ALA A 41 -1.28 -0.76 -0.91
N ARG A 42 -2.22 -0.05 -1.54
CA ARG A 42 -1.99 0.79 -2.73
C ARG A 42 -0.97 1.90 -2.44
N LEU A 43 -1.02 2.47 -1.24
CA LEU A 43 -0.07 3.50 -0.85
C LEU A 43 1.36 2.96 -0.73
N TYR A 44 1.51 1.75 -0.18
CA TYR A 44 2.79 1.08 -0.14
C TYR A 44 3.27 0.64 -1.54
N GLU A 45 2.35 0.23 -2.42
CA GLU A 45 2.63 -0.04 -3.85
C GLU A 45 3.25 1.18 -4.54
N VAL A 46 2.67 2.38 -4.34
CA VAL A 46 3.19 3.64 -4.92
C VAL A 46 4.58 3.99 -4.37
N ARG A 47 4.89 3.58 -3.15
CA ARG A 47 6.21 3.77 -2.54
C ARG A 47 7.20 2.65 -2.90
N GLN A 48 6.79 1.70 -3.75
CA GLN A 48 7.54 0.48 -4.07
C GLN A 48 7.94 -0.33 -2.82
N ASP A 49 7.22 -0.13 -1.72
CA ASP A 49 7.47 -0.79 -0.44
C ASP A 49 6.66 -2.10 -0.41
N TRP A 50 6.99 -2.99 -1.36
CA TRP A 50 6.36 -4.29 -1.57
C TRP A 50 6.22 -5.15 -0.31
N PRO A 51 7.25 -5.30 0.56
CA PRO A 51 7.11 -6.12 1.76
C PRO A 51 6.07 -5.57 2.74
N ARG A 52 5.99 -4.24 2.90
CA ARG A 52 4.98 -3.62 3.77
C ARG A 52 3.59 -3.71 3.17
N ALA A 53 3.47 -3.58 1.85
CA ALA A 53 2.20 -3.75 1.15
C ALA A 53 1.63 -5.16 1.33
N LEU A 54 2.46 -6.19 1.15
CA LEU A 54 2.08 -7.59 1.36
C LEU A 54 1.71 -7.88 2.82
N GLN A 55 2.48 -7.38 3.79
CA GLN A 55 2.16 -7.55 5.21
C GLN A 55 0.83 -6.89 5.59
N THR A 56 0.52 -5.75 4.97
CA THR A 56 -0.74 -5.04 5.18
C THR A 56 -1.93 -5.83 4.64
N LEU A 57 -1.79 -6.41 3.45
CA LEU A 57 -2.83 -7.28 2.87
C LEU A 57 -2.98 -8.59 3.63
N ASP A 58 -1.90 -9.16 4.16
CA ASP A 58 -1.94 -10.37 5.00
C ASP A 58 -2.74 -10.14 6.28
N ARG A 59 -2.51 -9.00 6.95
CA ARG A 59 -3.32 -8.58 8.11
C ARG A 59 -4.78 -8.36 7.75
N ALA A 60 -5.05 -7.78 6.58
CA ALA A 60 -6.40 -7.57 6.09
C ALA A 60 -7.12 -8.91 5.80
N LEU A 61 -6.44 -9.86 5.18
CA LEU A 61 -6.98 -11.19 4.87
C LEU A 61 -7.22 -12.04 6.13
N LYS A 62 -6.44 -11.83 7.21
CA LYS A 62 -6.73 -12.45 8.52
C LYS A 62 -8.06 -11.98 9.12
N ILE A 63 -8.50 -10.78 8.76
CA ILE A 63 -9.72 -10.16 9.27
C ILE A 63 -10.90 -10.43 8.33
N TYR A 64 -10.70 -10.37 7.01
CA TYR A 64 -11.68 -10.78 5.99
C TYR A 64 -11.15 -11.98 5.21
N PRO A 65 -11.14 -13.17 5.83
CA PRO A 65 -10.87 -14.38 5.08
C PRO A 65 -11.93 -14.52 3.99
N GLY A 66 -11.50 -14.65 2.72
CA GLY A 66 -12.41 -14.82 1.57
C GLY A 66 -12.75 -13.53 0.80
N ASN A 67 -12.12 -12.39 1.12
CA ASN A 67 -12.28 -11.21 0.28
C ASN A 67 -11.41 -11.29 -0.99
N ALA A 68 -12.03 -11.64 -2.11
CA ALA A 68 -11.39 -11.77 -3.41
C ALA A 68 -10.62 -10.51 -3.85
N ALA A 69 -11.07 -9.30 -3.45
CA ALA A 69 -10.36 -8.07 -3.79
C ALA A 69 -8.99 -7.98 -3.08
N LEU A 70 -8.92 -8.36 -1.80
CA LEU A 70 -7.66 -8.35 -1.04
C LEU A 70 -6.68 -9.40 -1.57
N GLU A 71 -7.17 -10.59 -1.94
CA GLU A 71 -6.33 -11.61 -2.56
C GLU A 71 -5.83 -11.20 -3.95
N ALA A 72 -6.69 -10.62 -4.79
CA ALA A 72 -6.29 -10.13 -6.11
C ALA A 72 -5.21 -9.04 -6.00
N HIS A 73 -5.36 -8.11 -5.06
CA HIS A 73 -4.33 -7.10 -4.78
C HIS A 73 -3.03 -7.72 -4.25
N ARG A 74 -3.10 -8.75 -3.40
CA ARG A 74 -1.91 -9.44 -2.86
C ARG A 74 -1.12 -10.12 -3.97
N THR A 75 -1.81 -10.85 -4.85
CA THR A 75 -1.20 -11.50 -6.01
C THR A 75 -0.57 -10.48 -6.95
N ARG A 76 -1.29 -9.38 -7.25
CA ARG A 76 -0.75 -8.29 -8.08
C ARG A 76 0.54 -7.71 -7.50
N ILE A 77 0.56 -7.40 -6.21
CA ILE A 77 1.74 -6.82 -5.54
C ILE A 77 2.90 -7.83 -5.52
N ARG A 78 2.62 -9.12 -5.36
CA ARG A 78 3.64 -10.17 -5.42
C ARG A 78 4.28 -10.25 -6.80
N ASN A 79 3.48 -10.16 -7.87
CA ASN A 79 3.98 -10.15 -9.24
C ASN A 79 4.85 -8.90 -9.49
N LEU A 80 4.38 -7.72 -9.08
CA LEU A 80 5.17 -6.48 -9.20
C LEU A 80 6.49 -6.55 -8.42
N ALA A 81 6.49 -7.15 -7.23
CA ALA A 81 7.70 -7.37 -6.44
C ALA A 81 8.69 -8.30 -7.17
N GLN A 82 8.19 -9.38 -7.79
CA GLN A 82 8.98 -10.31 -8.58
C GLN A 82 9.55 -9.66 -9.84
N GLU A 83 8.75 -8.86 -10.55
CA GLU A 83 9.18 -8.10 -11.74
C GLU A 83 10.26 -7.07 -11.37
N SER A 84 10.08 -6.34 -10.26
CA SER A 84 11.09 -5.40 -9.76
C SER A 84 12.40 -6.09 -9.34
N ALA A 85 12.33 -7.35 -8.90
CA ALA A 85 13.52 -8.13 -8.57
C ALA A 85 14.22 -8.72 -9.80
N GLN A 86 13.50 -8.87 -10.92
CA GLN A 86 14.01 -9.42 -12.18
C GLN A 86 14.50 -8.35 -13.16
N THR A 87 14.31 -7.07 -12.84
CA THR A 87 14.84 -5.95 -13.63
C THR A 87 16.05 -5.38 -12.90
N PRO A 88 17.27 -5.93 -13.08
CA PRO A 88 18.48 -5.25 -12.64
C PRO A 88 18.70 -4.06 -13.59
N ASP A 89 18.70 -2.84 -13.03
CA ASP A 89 19.32 -1.67 -13.67
C ASP A 89 20.80 -1.93 -13.97
#